data_AF-A0A1M5QQI3-F1
#
_entry.id   AF-A0A1M5QQI3-F1
#
_cell.length_a   1.000
_cell.length_b   1.000
_cell.length_c   1.000
_cell.angle_alpha   90.00
_cell.angle_beta   90.00
_cell.angle_gamma   90.00
#
_symmetry.space_group_name_H-M   'P 1'
#
loop_
_entity.id
_entity.type
_entity.pdbx_description
1 polymer ?
#
loop_
_entity_poly.entity_id
_entity_poly.type
_entity_poly.pdbx_seq_one_letter_code
_entity_poly.pdbx_strand_id
1 'polypeptide(L)'
;MSGLPYPNSKGKRRVIKSISGEKVAFHVEDEIVIPFGLGKLIYFQKMKWEADQRTEYRFTYYMSGHKPGRKGKWVFGQYSLMIPAKELSMLLAEAKARGWEGI
;
A
#
# COMPACT_ATOMS: atom_id res chain seq x y z
N MET A 1 14.74 -14.16 -8.66
CA MET A 1 13.84 -13.45 -7.72
C MET A 1 14.67 -13.03 -6.52
N SER A 2 14.76 -11.74 -6.18
CA SER A 2 15.51 -11.29 -5.00
C SER A 2 14.81 -11.81 -3.74
N GLY A 3 15.50 -12.60 -2.91
CA GLY A 3 15.00 -13.15 -1.64
C GLY A 3 14.78 -12.12 -0.53
N LEU A 4 14.39 -10.90 -0.88
CA LEU A 4 14.08 -9.85 0.09
C LEU A 4 12.68 -10.08 0.64
N PRO A 5 12.49 -9.97 1.96
CA PRO A 5 11.15 -10.02 2.53
C PRO A 5 10.29 -8.90 1.96
N TYR A 6 8.99 -9.16 1.81
CA TYR A 6 8.05 -8.14 1.36
C TYR A 6 8.01 -7.00 2.38
N PRO A 7 8.01 -5.73 1.95
CA PRO A 7 7.82 -4.60 2.85
C PRO A 7 6.54 -4.79 3.67
N ASN A 8 6.61 -4.57 4.98
CA ASN A 8 5.45 -4.65 5.86
C ASN A 8 5.19 -3.26 6.45
N SER A 9 4.02 -2.69 6.18
CA SER A 9 3.57 -1.42 6.77
C SER A 9 2.46 -1.58 7.81
N LYS A 10 1.92 -2.78 7.99
CA LYS A 10 0.86 -3.05 8.98
C LYS A 10 1.27 -2.62 10.40
N GLY A 11 0.36 -1.95 11.09
CA GLY A 11 0.53 -1.40 12.43
C GLY A 11 1.38 -0.12 12.49
N LYS A 12 1.97 0.33 11.38
CA LYS A 12 2.90 1.47 11.42
C LYS A 12 2.16 2.80 11.31
N ARG A 13 2.57 3.74 12.17
CA ARG A 13 2.21 5.17 12.09
C ARG A 13 2.99 5.88 10.98
N ARG A 14 2.35 6.81 10.29
CA ARG A 14 2.95 7.64 9.24
C ARG A 14 2.52 9.08 9.42
N VAL A 15 3.40 10.00 9.03
CA VAL A 15 3.13 11.43 8.97
C VAL A 15 3.40 11.89 7.55
N ILE A 16 2.45 12.60 6.95
CA ILE A 16 2.60 13.22 5.64
C ILE A 16 2.33 14.71 5.74
N LYS A 17 2.80 15.46 4.74
CA LYS A 17 2.48 16.86 4.56
C LYS A 17 1.25 16.96 3.64
N SER A 18 0.20 17.62 4.08
CA SER A 18 -1.01 17.87 3.28
C SER A 18 -0.73 18.91 2.19
N ILE A 19 -1.70 19.11 1.30
CA ILE A 19 -1.64 20.16 0.28
C ILE A 19 -1.59 21.57 0.90
N SER A 20 -2.21 21.77 2.08
CA SER A 20 -2.13 23.02 2.86
C SER A 20 -0.80 23.21 3.59
N GLY A 21 0.05 22.18 3.59
CA GLY A 21 1.37 22.20 4.23
C GLY A 21 1.38 21.74 5.69
N GLU A 22 0.22 21.39 6.23
CA GLU A 22 0.07 20.85 7.58
C GLU A 22 0.61 19.41 7.65
N LYS A 23 1.08 19.00 8.84
CA LYS A 23 1.46 17.61 9.09
C LYS A 23 0.23 16.85 9.56
N VAL A 24 -0.16 15.82 8.80
CA VAL A 24 -1.25 14.92 9.15
C VAL A 24 -0.73 13.52 9.35
N ALA A 25 -1.30 12.79 10.32
CA ALA A 25 -0.85 11.47 10.72
C ALA A 25 -1.94 10.41 10.53
N PHE A 26 -1.52 9.20 10.19
CA PHE A 26 -2.39 8.04 10.04
C PHE A 26 -1.67 6.75 10.43
N HIS A 27 -2.47 5.74 10.75
CA HIS A 27 -2.02 4.37 10.95
C HIS A 27 -2.39 3.51 9.75
N VAL A 28 -1.48 2.61 9.32
CA VAL A 28 -1.83 1.51 8.41
C VAL A 28 -2.32 0.36 9.28
N GLU A 29 -3.63 0.19 9.41
CA GLU A 29 -4.23 -0.82 10.30
C GLU A 29 -4.05 -2.23 9.75
N ASP A 30 -4.21 -2.39 8.43
CA ASP A 30 -4.05 -3.65 7.73
C ASP A 30 -3.60 -3.43 6.29
N GLU A 31 -3.08 -4.48 5.66
CA GLU A 31 -2.75 -4.47 4.24
C GLU A 31 -2.90 -5.85 3.61
N ILE A 32 -3.29 -5.84 2.33
CA ILE A 32 -3.35 -7.02 1.46
C ILE A 32 -2.30 -6.81 0.38
N VAL A 33 -1.47 -7.83 0.17
CA VAL A 33 -0.35 -7.77 -0.77
C VAL A 33 -0.52 -8.83 -1.83
N ILE A 34 -0.42 -8.44 -3.10
CA ILE A 34 -0.35 -9.38 -4.21
C ILE A 34 0.92 -9.14 -5.04
N PRO A 35 1.65 -10.19 -5.43
CA PRO A 35 2.69 -10.08 -6.44
C PRO A 35 2.10 -9.69 -7.79
N PHE A 36 2.76 -8.79 -8.51
CA PHE A 36 2.34 -8.34 -9.83
C PHE A 36 3.51 -8.36 -10.81
N GLY A 37 3.58 -9.39 -11.65
CA GLY A 37 4.69 -9.60 -12.58
C GLY A 37 6.04 -9.78 -11.88
N LEU A 38 7.13 -9.51 -12.59
CA LEU A 38 8.49 -9.68 -12.07
C LEU A 38 8.94 -8.43 -11.30
N GLY A 39 9.03 -8.55 -9.98
CA GLY A 39 9.62 -7.52 -9.12
C GLY A 39 8.71 -6.33 -8.85
N LYS A 40 7.37 -6.51 -8.90
CA LYS A 40 6.42 -5.52 -8.38
C LYS A 40 5.42 -6.21 -7.46
N LEU A 41 5.02 -5.49 -6.42
CA LEU A 41 4.04 -5.88 -5.42
C LEU A 41 2.98 -4.79 -5.37
N ILE A 42 1.71 -5.16 -5.41
CA ILE A 42 0.59 -4.24 -5.21
C ILE A 42 0.13 -4.38 -3.76
N TYR A 43 -0.11 -3.25 -3.12
CA TYR A 43 -0.58 -3.15 -1.75
C TYR A 43 -1.94 -2.46 -1.77
N PHE A 44 -2.93 -3.10 -1.16
CA PHE A 44 -4.18 -2.47 -0.79
C PHE A 44 -4.15 -2.25 0.73
N GLN A 45 -4.15 -1.00 1.17
CA GLN A 45 -3.94 -0.63 2.57
C GLN A 45 -5.21 -0.03 3.16
N LYS A 46 -5.57 -0.50 4.36
CA LYS A 46 -6.57 0.13 5.23
C LYS A 46 -5.86 1.14 6.13
N MET A 47 -6.23 2.41 6.02
CA MET A 47 -5.65 3.49 6.78
C MET A 47 -6.68 4.08 7.75
N LYS A 48 -6.21 4.52 8.92
CA LYS A 48 -7.01 5.26 9.90
C LYS A 48 -6.33 6.59 10.20
N TRP A 49 -7.00 7.69 9.90
CA TRP A 49 -6.52 9.03 10.17
C TRP A 49 -6.63 9.36 11.66
N GLU A 50 -5.58 9.94 12.24
CA GLU A 50 -5.59 10.27 13.67
C GLU A 50 -6.53 11.44 13.99
N ALA A 51 -6.63 12.41 13.07
CA ALA A 51 -7.32 13.67 13.31
C ALA A 51 -8.84 13.52 13.47
N ASP A 52 -9.46 12.67 12.64
CA ASP A 52 -10.92 12.52 12.56
C ASP A 52 -11.37 11.06 12.67
N GLN A 53 -10.45 10.12 12.92
CA GLN A 53 -10.73 8.69 12.95
C GLN A 53 -11.36 8.18 11.65
N ARG A 54 -11.21 8.88 10.52
CA ARG A 54 -11.74 8.40 9.24
C ARG A 54 -10.92 7.23 8.74
N THR A 55 -11.60 6.23 8.20
CA THR A 55 -10.97 5.13 7.47
C THR A 55 -10.87 5.48 5.99
N GLU A 56 -9.70 5.25 5.40
CA GLU A 56 -9.48 5.38 3.96
C GLU A 56 -8.71 4.18 3.42
N TYR A 57 -8.99 3.84 2.17
CA TYR A 57 -8.31 2.76 1.47
C TYR A 57 -7.35 3.33 0.43
N ARG A 58 -6.13 2.78 0.40
CA ARG A 58 -5.09 3.24 -0.53
C ARG A 58 -4.48 2.09 -1.30
N PHE A 59 -4.44 2.23 -2.63
CA PHE A 59 -3.57 1.41 -3.46
C PHE A 59 -2.16 2.03 -3.52
N THR A 60 -1.16 1.20 -3.25
CA THR A 60 0.26 1.54 -3.42
C THR A 60 1.00 0.37 -4.04
N TYR A 61 2.27 0.54 -4.35
CA TYR A 61 3.09 -0.55 -4.84
C TYR A 61 4.53 -0.44 -4.36
N TYR A 62 5.20 -1.57 -4.34
CA TYR A 62 6.65 -1.65 -4.28
C TYR A 62 7.18 -2.28 -5.55
N MET A 63 8.28 -1.76 -6.07
CA MET A 63 8.96 -2.36 -7.22
C MET A 63 10.45 -2.50 -6.95
N SER A 64 11.08 -3.48 -7.59
CA SER A 64 12.53 -3.67 -7.57
C SER A 64 13.19 -2.41 -8.12
N GLY A 65 14.05 -1.79 -7.32
CA GLY A 65 14.87 -0.69 -7.80
C GLY A 65 15.91 -1.21 -8.79
N HIS A 66 16.03 -0.51 -9.92
CA HIS A 66 17.04 -0.80 -10.96
C HIS A 66 18.10 0.30 -11.10
N LYS A 67 17.79 1.52 -10.66
CA LYS A 67 18.71 2.67 -10.74
C LYS A 67 19.83 2.59 -9.67
N PRO A 68 21.02 3.15 -9.94
CA PRO A 68 22.08 3.29 -8.94
C PRO A 68 21.54 3.84 -7.60
N GLY A 69 21.99 3.28 -6.49
CA GLY A 69 21.54 3.63 -5.12
C GLY A 69 20.25 2.94 -4.65
N ARG A 70 19.38 2.48 -5.57
CA ARG A 70 18.16 1.70 -5.26
C ARG A 70 18.19 0.26 -5.79
N LYS A 71 19.25 -0.11 -6.53
CA LYS A 71 19.43 -1.46 -7.07
C LYS A 71 19.31 -2.52 -5.99
N GLY A 72 18.44 -3.51 -6.21
CA GLY A 72 18.22 -4.60 -5.24
C GLY A 72 17.51 -4.18 -3.96
N LYS A 73 16.73 -3.09 -3.98
CA LYS A 73 15.87 -2.67 -2.86
C LYS A 73 14.43 -2.51 -3.35
N TRP A 74 13.47 -2.69 -2.45
CA TRP A 74 12.08 -2.30 -2.70
C TRP A 74 11.95 -0.78 -2.75
N VAL A 75 11.31 -0.26 -3.79
CA VAL A 75 11.03 1.16 -4.00
C VAL A 75 9.53 1.38 -3.95
N PHE A 76 9.09 2.25 -3.05
CA PHE A 76 7.67 2.59 -2.85
C PHE A 76 7.17 3.55 -3.94
N GLY A 77 5.91 3.35 -4.38
CA GLY A 77 5.17 4.28 -5.23
C GLY A 77 3.68 4.30 -4.89
N GLN A 78 3.02 5.43 -5.17
CA GLN A 78 1.61 5.67 -4.83
C GLN A 78 0.86 6.44 -5.93
N TYR A 79 1.13 6.11 -7.19
CA TYR A 79 0.47 6.72 -8.35
C TYR A 79 -0.80 5.95 -8.74
N SER A 80 -1.59 6.51 -9.66
CA SER A 80 -2.75 5.84 -10.26
C SER A 80 -2.35 4.47 -10.83
N LEU A 81 -2.80 3.42 -10.17
CA LEU A 81 -2.42 2.05 -10.51
C LEU A 81 -3.27 1.53 -11.66
N MET A 82 -2.63 1.15 -12.76
CA MET A 82 -3.23 0.23 -13.73
C MET A 82 -3.10 -1.19 -13.18
N ILE A 83 -4.23 -1.83 -12.88
CA ILE A 83 -4.33 -3.19 -12.35
C ILE A 83 -5.35 -3.97 -13.19
N PRO A 84 -5.08 -5.23 -13.57
CA PRO A 84 -6.08 -6.01 -14.29
C PRO A 84 -7.28 -6.33 -13.39
N ALA A 85 -8.43 -6.53 -14.02
CA ALA A 85 -9.70 -6.72 -13.33
C ALA A 85 -9.70 -7.91 -12.35
N LYS A 86 -8.96 -8.99 -12.69
CA LYS A 86 -8.83 -10.17 -11.85
C LYS A 86 -8.16 -9.85 -10.52
N GLU A 87 -6.98 -9.23 -10.55
CA GLU A 87 -6.22 -8.85 -9.37
C GLU A 87 -7.00 -7.84 -8.51
N LEU A 88 -7.69 -6.89 -9.15
CA LEU A 88 -8.57 -5.97 -8.44
C LEU A 88 -9.69 -6.72 -7.69
N SER A 89 -10.37 -7.64 -8.37
CA SER A 89 -11.43 -8.44 -7.76
C SER A 89 -10.92 -9.27 -6.57
N MET A 90 -9.70 -9.83 -6.66
CA MET A 90 -9.09 -10.59 -5.57
C MET A 90 -8.80 -9.71 -4.35
N LEU A 91 -8.25 -8.51 -4.57
CA LEU A 91 -7.98 -7.57 -3.47
C LEU A 91 -9.25 -7.14 -2.74
N LEU A 92 -10.32 -6.86 -3.48
CA LEU A 92 -11.61 -6.46 -2.91
C LEU A 92 -12.30 -7.63 -2.19
N ALA A 93 -12.26 -8.84 -2.76
CA ALA A 93 -12.82 -10.02 -2.13
C ALA A 93 -12.12 -10.36 -0.81
N GLU A 94 -10.79 -10.25 -0.77
CA GLU A 94 -10.01 -10.44 0.46
C GLU A 94 -10.32 -9.36 1.50
N ALA A 95 -10.42 -8.09 1.10
CA ALA A 95 -10.80 -7.01 2.01
C ALA A 95 -12.19 -7.23 2.61
N LYS A 96 -13.15 -7.66 1.80
CA LYS A 96 -14.49 -8.04 2.25
C LYS A 96 -14.46 -9.22 3.22
N ALA A 97 -13.67 -10.26 2.91
CA ALA A 97 -13.51 -11.43 3.79
C ALA A 97 -12.91 -11.04 5.15
N ARG A 98 -12.06 -10.01 5.20
CA ARG A 98 -11.50 -9.44 6.43
C ARG A 98 -12.43 -8.45 7.15
N GLY A 99 -13.63 -8.20 6.62
CA GLY A 99 -14.60 -7.26 7.21
C GLY A 99 -14.16 -5.80 7.13
N TRP A 100 -13.49 -5.41 6.04
CA TRP A 100 -13.18 -3.99 5.82
C TRP A 100 -14.46 -3.20 5.53
N GLU A 101 -14.63 -2.06 6.22
CA GLU A 101 -15.84 -1.23 6.15
C GLU A 101 -16.13 -0.74 4.72
N GLY A 102 -17.33 -0.99 4.20
CA GLY A 102 -17.78 -0.48 2.91
C GLY A 102 -17.24 -1.21 1.67
N ILE A 103 -16.63 -2.40 1.83
CA ILE A 103 -16.18 -3.30 0.74
C ILE A 103 -16.90 -4.64 0.85
#